data_AF-A0A401LA86-F1
#
_entry.id   AF-A0A401LA86-F1
#
_cell.length_a   1.000
_cell.length_b   1.000
_cell.length_c   1.000
_cell.angle_alpha   90.00
_cell.angle_beta   90.00
_cell.angle_gamma   90.00
#
_symmetry.space_group_name_H-M   'P 1'
#
loop_
_entity.id
_entity.type
_entity.pdbx_description
1 polymer ?
#
loop_
_entity_poly.entity_id
_entity_poly.type
_entity_poly.pdbx_seq_one_letter_code
_entity_poly.pdbx_strand_id
1 'polypeptide(L)'
;MDKMDEERVAIANAFGIEVRSFVDEFKGMYPTEGKTAYEVITNCDAYGDIGGQKSMNTRYFQEDIPYALEAFRAMAQVAGIKTPIIDSVVCLARAVVDDIAEGRNAKNLGIAGMSKQEFLKLCLG
;
A
#
# COMPACT_ATOMS: atom_id res chain seq x y z
N MET A 1 -6.59 -6.17 -5.87
CA MET A 1 -6.23 -4.74 -5.73
C MET A 1 -7.27 -4.00 -4.91
N ASP A 2 -8.56 -4.03 -5.29
CA ASP A 2 -9.61 -3.21 -4.64
C ASP A 2 -9.70 -3.41 -3.12
N LYS A 3 -9.66 -4.66 -2.64
CA LYS A 3 -9.69 -4.95 -1.18
C LYS A 3 -8.48 -4.45 -0.40
N MET A 4 -7.31 -4.39 -1.04
CA MET A 4 -6.12 -3.82 -0.43
C MET A 4 -6.20 -2.29 -0.39
N ASP A 5 -6.82 -1.70 -1.42
CA ASP A 5 -7.08 -0.26 -1.46
C ASP A 5 -8.11 0.19 -0.41
N GLU A 6 -9.15 -0.61 -0.17
CA GLU A 6 -10.11 -0.40 0.93
C GLU A 6 -9.39 -0.28 2.29
N GLU A 7 -8.39 -1.13 2.56
CA GLU A 7 -7.58 -1.04 3.77
C GLU A 7 -6.73 0.25 3.81
N ARG A 8 -6.10 0.61 2.69
CA ARG A 8 -5.33 1.87 2.57
C ARG A 8 -6.20 3.10 2.84
N VAL A 9 -7.40 3.14 2.27
CA VAL A 9 -8.38 4.22 2.49
C VAL A 9 -8.86 4.23 3.95
N ALA A 10 -9.12 3.06 4.54
CA ALA A 10 -9.51 2.96 5.95
C ALA A 10 -8.42 3.51 6.90
N ILE A 11 -7.14 3.23 6.62
CA ILE A 11 -6.01 3.79 7.37
C ILE A 11 -6.02 5.33 7.27
N ALA A 12 -6.15 5.88 6.06
CA ALA A 12 -6.17 7.34 5.84
C ALA A 12 -7.35 8.01 6.58
N ASN A 13 -8.55 7.44 6.43
CA ASN A 13 -9.76 7.91 7.12
C ASN A 13 -9.61 7.87 8.64
N ALA A 14 -8.91 6.86 9.17
CA ALA A 14 -8.62 6.79 10.60
C ALA A 14 -7.78 7.98 11.06
N PHE A 15 -6.93 8.58 10.22
CA PHE A 15 -6.22 9.83 10.52
C PHE A 15 -7.00 11.11 10.15
N GLY A 16 -8.22 10.99 9.65
CA GLY A 16 -9.02 12.13 9.17
C GLY A 16 -8.51 12.72 7.86
N ILE A 17 -7.74 11.94 7.08
CA ILE A 17 -7.20 12.34 5.78
C ILE A 17 -8.06 11.68 4.71
N GLU A 18 -8.63 12.50 3.83
CA GLU A 18 -9.37 12.01 2.68
C GLU A 18 -8.40 11.73 1.53
N VAL A 19 -8.46 10.53 0.96
CA VAL A 19 -7.64 10.10 -0.18
C VAL A 19 -8.53 9.52 -1.26
N ARG A 20 -8.15 9.69 -2.52
CA ARG A 20 -8.84 9.06 -3.65
C ARG A 20 -8.70 7.54 -3.55
N SER A 21 -9.72 6.82 -4.02
CA SER A 21 -9.62 5.37 -4.27
C SER A 21 -8.62 5.11 -5.39
N PHE A 22 -8.13 3.87 -5.51
CA PHE A 22 -7.27 3.47 -6.63
C PHE A 22 -7.95 3.74 -7.97
N VAL A 23 -9.25 3.43 -8.10
CA VAL A 23 -10.01 3.64 -9.34
C VAL A 23 -10.07 5.12 -9.71
N ASP A 24 -10.34 5.99 -8.74
CA ASP A 24 -10.44 7.43 -8.98
C ASP A 24 -9.06 8.07 -9.26
N GLU A 25 -8.03 7.63 -8.53
CA GLU A 25 -6.65 8.04 -8.77
C GLU A 25 -6.21 7.64 -10.19
N PHE A 26 -6.45 6.39 -10.57
CA PHE A 26 -6.02 5.85 -11.86
C PHE A 26 -6.70 6.54 -13.04
N LYS A 27 -8.01 6.83 -12.94
CA LYS A 27 -8.72 7.65 -13.93
C LYS A 27 -8.24 9.10 -14.00
N GLY A 28 -7.73 9.63 -12.88
CA GLY A 28 -7.11 10.96 -12.86
C GLY A 28 -5.75 11.01 -13.56
N MET A 29 -5.06 9.86 -13.66
CA MET A 29 -3.74 9.75 -14.29
C MET A 29 -3.81 9.32 -15.76
N TYR A 30 -4.77 8.46 -16.12
CA TYR A 30 -4.85 7.83 -17.43
C TYR A 30 -6.26 7.92 -18.03
N PRO A 31 -6.39 8.10 -19.35
CA PRO A 31 -7.65 7.89 -20.06
C PRO A 31 -8.08 6.42 -19.94
N THR A 32 -9.13 6.15 -19.17
CA THR A 32 -9.70 4.81 -18.97
C THR A 32 -11.08 4.89 -18.32
N GLU A 33 -11.82 3.80 -18.34
CA GLU A 33 -13.17 3.68 -17.78
C GLU A 33 -13.32 2.38 -16.98
N GLY A 34 -14.22 2.39 -15.99
CA GLY A 34 -14.46 1.24 -15.12
C GLY A 34 -14.86 1.61 -13.70
N LYS A 35 -15.25 0.63 -12.91
CA LYS A 35 -15.64 0.74 -11.50
C LYS A 35 -14.76 -0.10 -10.57
N THR A 36 -13.88 -0.91 -11.14
CA THR A 36 -12.93 -1.76 -10.40
C THR A 36 -11.52 -1.54 -10.91
N ALA A 37 -10.52 -1.86 -10.09
CA ALA A 37 -9.12 -1.85 -10.49
C ALA A 37 -8.88 -2.70 -11.75
N TYR A 38 -9.54 -3.85 -11.86
CA TYR A 38 -9.47 -4.71 -13.04
C TYR A 38 -9.92 -3.98 -14.31
N GLU A 39 -11.10 -3.34 -14.28
CA GLU A 39 -11.65 -2.64 -15.45
C GLU A 39 -10.78 -1.45 -15.85
N VAL A 40 -10.39 -0.58 -14.91
CA VAL A 40 -9.62 0.63 -15.25
C VAL A 40 -8.21 0.32 -15.76
N ILE A 41 -7.58 -0.77 -15.30
CA ILE A 41 -6.28 -1.18 -15.81
C ILE A 41 -6.43 -1.81 -17.19
N THR A 42 -7.39 -2.73 -17.37
CA THR A 42 -7.56 -3.48 -18.62
C THR A 42 -8.03 -2.58 -19.76
N ASN A 43 -8.83 -1.56 -19.47
CA ASN A 43 -9.31 -0.59 -20.46
C ASN A 43 -8.31 0.54 -20.75
N CYS A 44 -7.11 0.52 -20.15
CA CYS A 44 -6.10 1.55 -20.35
C CYS A 44 -5.11 1.12 -21.45
N ASP A 45 -5.25 1.71 -22.64
CA ASP A 45 -4.37 1.42 -23.79
C ASP A 45 -2.88 1.60 -23.47
N ALA A 46 -2.54 2.56 -22.61
CA ALA A 46 -1.15 2.82 -22.19
C ALA A 46 -0.48 1.64 -21.46
N TYR A 47 -1.27 0.69 -20.95
CA TYR A 47 -0.80 -0.51 -20.25
C TYR A 47 -0.71 -1.74 -21.16
N GLY A 48 -1.19 -1.66 -22.42
CA GLY A 48 -1.30 -2.81 -23.33
C GLY A 48 0.03 -3.51 -23.65
N ASP A 49 1.12 -2.75 -23.75
CA ASP A 49 2.45 -3.27 -24.08
C ASP A 49 3.36 -3.50 -22.85
N ILE A 50 2.86 -3.22 -21.63
CA ILE A 50 3.65 -3.34 -20.41
C ILE A 50 3.69 -4.82 -19.98
N GLY A 51 4.83 -5.47 -20.25
CA GLY A 51 5.07 -6.85 -19.84
C GLY A 51 5.37 -7.00 -18.34
N GLY A 52 4.94 -8.13 -17.78
CA GLY A 52 5.34 -8.56 -16.44
C GLY A 52 6.82 -8.89 -16.34
N GLN A 53 7.35 -8.85 -15.12
CA GLN A 53 8.75 -9.21 -14.85
C GLN A 53 8.97 -10.72 -15.00
N LYS A 54 10.18 -11.10 -15.41
CA LYS A 54 10.55 -12.51 -15.67
C LYS A 54 11.32 -13.16 -14.52
N SER A 55 11.52 -12.43 -13.43
CA SER A 55 12.16 -12.90 -12.20
C SER A 55 11.41 -12.34 -11.00
N MET A 56 11.68 -12.90 -9.83
CA MET A 56 11.14 -12.41 -8.56
C MET A 56 12.02 -11.34 -7.91
N ASN A 57 13.30 -11.25 -8.29
CA ASN A 57 14.19 -10.18 -7.84
C ASN A 57 13.91 -8.90 -8.64
N THR A 58 12.89 -8.17 -8.23
CA THR A 58 12.39 -6.97 -8.91
C THR A 58 12.05 -5.89 -7.89
N ARG A 59 11.92 -4.64 -8.36
CA ARG A 59 11.47 -3.53 -7.52
C ARG A 59 10.07 -3.72 -6.95
N TYR A 60 9.19 -4.50 -7.61
CA TYR A 60 7.86 -4.79 -7.05
C TYR A 60 7.93 -5.48 -5.69
N PHE A 61 8.95 -6.32 -5.46
CA PHE A 61 9.17 -6.95 -4.15
C PHE A 61 10.15 -6.15 -3.30
N GLN A 62 11.27 -5.73 -3.88
CA GLN A 62 12.36 -5.09 -3.15
C GLN A 62 12.07 -3.65 -2.74
N GLU A 63 11.05 -3.01 -3.31
CA GLU A 63 10.64 -1.64 -3.01
C GLU A 63 9.24 -1.57 -2.38
N ASP A 64 8.22 -2.10 -3.05
CA ASP A 64 6.82 -1.90 -2.64
C ASP A 64 6.47 -2.65 -1.35
N ILE A 65 7.05 -3.82 -1.11
CA ILE A 65 6.84 -4.57 0.14
C ILE A 65 7.47 -3.83 1.33
N PRO A 66 8.79 -3.57 1.37
CA PRO A 66 9.42 -2.97 2.53
C PRO A 66 9.09 -1.49 2.72
N TYR A 67 8.82 -0.72 1.65
CA TYR A 67 8.72 0.74 1.76
C TYR A 67 7.32 1.32 1.52
N ALA A 68 6.39 0.53 0.97
CA ALA A 68 4.98 0.90 0.89
C ALA A 68 4.11 0.06 1.84
N LEU A 69 4.07 -1.27 1.68
CA LEU A 69 3.15 -2.11 2.47
C LEU A 69 3.53 -2.16 3.95
N GLU A 70 4.80 -2.31 4.30
CA GLU A 70 5.22 -2.25 5.71
C GLU A 70 4.94 -0.88 6.35
N ALA A 71 5.02 0.21 5.57
CA ALA A 71 4.66 1.55 6.04
C ALA A 71 3.16 1.65 6.33
N PHE A 72 2.30 1.11 5.45
CA PHE A 72 0.85 1.05 5.71
C PHE A 72 0.53 0.20 6.94
N ARG A 73 1.19 -0.96 7.13
CA ARG A 73 1.02 -1.78 8.34
C ARG A 73 1.42 -1.01 9.60
N ALA A 74 2.54 -0.29 9.57
CA ALA A 74 2.99 0.53 10.69
C ALA A 74 1.98 1.63 11.04
N MET A 75 1.44 2.33 10.04
CA MET A 75 0.39 3.33 10.24
C MET A 75 -0.92 2.71 10.74
N ALA A 76 -1.31 1.54 10.22
CA ALA A 76 -2.51 0.82 10.65
C ALA A 76 -2.44 0.41 12.13
N GLN A 77 -1.27 -0.03 12.59
CA GLN A 77 -1.03 -0.35 14.01
C GLN A 77 -1.30 0.85 14.92
N VAL A 78 -0.75 2.02 14.56
CA VAL A 78 -0.98 3.27 15.30
C VAL A 78 -2.46 3.68 15.27
N ALA A 79 -3.13 3.47 14.13
CA ALA A 79 -4.53 3.81 13.95
C ALA A 79 -5.52 2.80 14.57
N GLY A 80 -5.05 1.62 14.99
CA GLY A 80 -5.89 0.52 15.46
C GLY A 80 -6.72 -0.14 14.34
N ILE A 81 -6.27 -0.07 13.09
CA ILE A 81 -6.93 -0.66 11.92
C ILE A 81 -6.32 -2.02 11.59
N LYS A 82 -7.16 -3.02 11.30
CA LYS A 82 -6.71 -4.33 10.82
C LYS A 82 -6.50 -4.28 9.31
N THR A 83 -5.45 -4.93 8.84
CA THR A 83 -5.07 -4.97 7.42
C THR A 83 -4.84 -6.41 6.92
N PRO A 84 -5.81 -7.32 7.05
CA PRO A 84 -5.61 -8.73 6.70
C PRO A 84 -5.17 -8.97 5.26
N ILE A 85 -5.59 -8.12 4.30
CA ILE A 85 -5.21 -8.25 2.90
C ILE A 85 -3.75 -7.83 2.71
N ILE A 86 -3.36 -6.65 3.22
CA ILE A 86 -1.95 -6.22 3.18
C ILE A 86 -1.06 -7.23 3.90
N ASP A 87 -1.45 -7.70 5.09
CA ASP A 87 -0.71 -8.71 5.86
C ASP A 87 -0.51 -10.00 5.05
N SER A 88 -1.55 -10.45 4.35
CA SER A 88 -1.48 -11.65 3.51
C SER A 88 -0.51 -11.47 2.34
N VAL A 89 -0.53 -10.30 1.68
CA VAL A 89 0.39 -10.00 0.56
C VAL A 89 1.83 -9.94 1.05
N VAL A 90 2.10 -9.25 2.16
CA VAL A 90 3.45 -9.18 2.75
C VAL A 90 3.94 -10.57 3.16
N CYS A 91 3.09 -11.37 3.79
CA CYS A 91 3.40 -12.75 4.18
C CYS A 91 3.83 -13.59 2.97
N LEU A 92 3.01 -13.59 1.90
CA LEU A 92 3.32 -14.34 0.68
C LEU A 92 4.58 -13.83 0.00
N ALA A 93 4.75 -12.50 -0.12
CA ALA A 93 5.93 -11.91 -0.73
C ALA A 93 7.23 -12.33 -0.03
N ARG A 94 7.26 -12.28 1.31
CA ARG A 94 8.41 -12.71 2.11
C ARG A 94 8.64 -14.21 2.10
N ALA A 95 7.63 -15.02 1.74
CA ALA A 95 7.77 -16.47 1.63
C ALA A 95 8.33 -16.91 0.26
N VAL A 96 8.18 -16.08 -0.78
CA VAL A 96 8.59 -16.44 -2.16
C VAL A 96 9.80 -15.66 -2.66
N VAL A 97 10.18 -14.57 -2.00
CA VAL A 97 11.36 -13.77 -2.33
C VAL A 97 12.23 -13.63 -1.09
N ASP A 98 13.45 -14.14 -1.21
CA ASP A 98 14.47 -14.00 -0.17
C ASP A 98 14.97 -12.55 -0.09
N ASP A 99 15.55 -12.20 1.07
CA ASP A 99 16.27 -10.94 1.30
C ASP A 99 15.46 -9.64 1.09
N ILE A 100 14.12 -9.69 1.20
CA ILE A 100 13.31 -8.46 1.28
C ILE A 100 13.67 -7.71 2.57
N ALA A 101 14.10 -6.46 2.44
CA ALA A 101 14.45 -5.60 3.57
C ALA A 101 13.32 -5.50 4.64
N GLU A 102 13.69 -5.21 5.89
CA GLU A 102 12.73 -4.93 6.96
C GLU A 102 11.93 -3.64 6.74
N GLY A 103 12.51 -2.69 6.00
CA GLY A 103 11.79 -1.55 5.47
C GLY A 103 11.27 -0.57 6.53
N ARG A 104 10.16 0.10 6.20
CA ARG A 104 9.50 1.13 7.01
C ARG A 104 8.48 0.53 7.98
N ASN A 105 8.90 -0.46 8.78
CA ASN A 105 8.07 -0.97 9.86
C ASN A 105 8.01 0.01 11.05
N ALA A 106 7.09 -0.23 12.00
CA ALA A 106 6.86 0.67 13.13
C ALA A 106 8.11 0.91 14.00
N LYS A 107 8.95 -0.12 14.16
CA LYS A 107 10.21 -0.01 14.91
C LYS A 107 11.20 0.91 14.18
N ASN A 108 11.43 0.68 12.89
CA ASN A 108 12.39 1.43 12.09
C ASN A 108 11.97 2.90 11.88
N LEU A 109 10.65 3.17 11.85
CA LEU A 109 10.11 4.52 11.83
C LEU A 109 10.13 5.22 13.20
N GLY A 110 10.46 4.51 14.28
CA GLY A 110 10.46 5.06 15.64
C GLY A 110 9.07 5.33 16.20
N ILE A 111 8.03 4.69 15.66
CA ILE A 111 6.62 4.90 16.03
C ILE A 111 5.99 3.70 16.75
N ALA A 112 6.79 2.66 17.02
CA ALA A 112 6.33 1.47 17.73
C ALA A 112 5.77 1.84 19.12
N GLY A 113 4.53 1.42 19.38
CA GLY A 113 3.85 1.67 20.66
C GLY A 113 3.30 3.10 20.83
N MET A 114 3.46 3.99 19.84
CA MET A 114 2.85 5.32 19.91
C MET A 114 1.33 5.23 19.83
N SER A 115 0.67 6.07 20.62
CA SER A 115 -0.72 6.40 20.41
C SER A 115 -0.90 7.24 19.14
N LYS A 116 -2.11 7.23 18.58
CA LYS A 116 -2.48 8.09 17.45
C LYS A 116 -2.20 9.58 17.72
N GLN A 117 -2.38 10.06 18.96
CA GLN A 117 -2.12 11.46 19.31
C GLN A 117 -0.63 11.81 19.26
N GLU A 118 0.23 10.94 19.80
CA GLU A 118 1.69 11.13 19.75
C GLU A 118 2.20 11.10 18.31
N PHE A 119 1.68 10.18 17.50
CA PHE A 119 2.04 10.10 16.09
C PHE A 119 1.61 11.36 15.31
N LEU A 120 0.39 11.86 15.52
CA LEU A 120 -0.05 13.10 14.87
C LEU A 120 0.79 14.31 15.28
N LYS A 121 1.15 14.43 16.57
CA LYS A 121 2.06 15.46 17.05
C LYS A 121 3.44 15.35 16.41
N LEU A 122 3.97 14.13 16.25
CA LEU A 122 5.24 13.91 15.55
C LEU A 122 5.19 14.40 14.09
N CYS A 123 4.10 14.14 13.39
CA CYS A 123 3.95 14.49 11.97
C CYS A 123 3.65 15.98 11.71
N LEU A 124 2.93 16.64 12.62
CA LEU A 124 2.42 18.00 12.40
C LEU A 124 3.17 19.09 13.19
N GLY A 125 4.00 18.72 14.15
CA GLY A 125 4.67 19.64 15.09
C GLY A 125 3.81 20.01 16.30
#